data_AF-A0A842XHG5-F1
#
_entry.id   AF-A0A842XHG5-F1
#
_cell.length_a   1.000
_cell.length_b   1.000
_cell.length_c   1.000
_cell.angle_alpha   90.00
_cell.angle_beta   90.00
_cell.angle_gamma   90.00
#
_symmetry.space_group_name_H-M   'P 1'
#
loop_
_entity.id
_entity.type
_entity.pdbx_description
1 polymer ?
#
loop_
_entity_poly.entity_id
_entity_poly.type
_entity_poly.pdbx_seq_one_letter_code
_entity_poly.pdbx_strand_id
1 'polypeptide(L)'
;MKNKNREKLLCATVAVILVLSAFVVGIVPVSAQGASVTRVLPEAVKTNQEFAVTLIQSGFFLYGNVTETLPAGFGYVSGSYTGKGNVTDNPSTRKLSMEFIDETSVTYRVKASSYDQIPAAFSGTYVAPIWNGTHLVIESGTVGGSQEVVVDGTLPYTTGHNPANGATGVPVGTNIVVQVRDNGSGVNHTTIKVTVNGVPVTPGILPIDLTLNFSVTYDPPVNFSYGEVVTVTINASDRAGNAMTTDKYSFTTETGVVAGSIAGRITYTCNTTGIAGVSVNLTNLTGVVKTTTTNATGYYNFTGVSPGSYSVNASKPRFWGNSTAVTVTDGATTTANMMLWLKGDLNNNGLAADAGDLAKIKDASVGKISPDWKYDLNDNGIFADAGDLAKMKDASVGKIFLT
;
A
#
# COMPACT_ATOMS: atom_id res chain seq x y z
N MET A 1 -43.15 5.52 47.34
CA MET A 1 -42.10 4.53 47.66
C MET A 1 -41.03 4.64 46.57
N LYS A 2 -39.74 4.92 46.88
CA LYS A 2 -38.61 3.92 46.98
C LYS A 2 -38.66 2.87 45.85
N ASN A 3 -37.61 2.50 45.09
CA ASN A 3 -36.18 2.86 44.98
C ASN A 3 -35.64 2.15 43.68
N LYS A 4 -34.53 2.47 42.99
CA LYS A 4 -33.59 3.62 42.92
C LYS A 4 -32.75 3.49 41.62
N ASN A 5 -32.32 4.58 40.97
CA ASN A 5 -31.50 4.55 39.74
C ASN A 5 -30.08 3.97 39.94
N ARG A 6 -29.48 3.44 38.86
CA ARG A 6 -28.06 3.70 38.50
C ARG A 6 -27.70 3.32 37.05
N GLU A 7 -27.46 4.34 36.24
CA GLU A 7 -26.78 4.23 34.94
C GLU A 7 -25.27 4.01 35.13
N LYS A 8 -24.60 3.45 34.13
CA LYS A 8 -23.13 3.35 34.07
C LYS A 8 -22.61 4.23 32.93
N LEU A 9 -22.05 5.38 33.29
CA LEU A 9 -21.24 6.21 32.39
C LEU A 9 -19.76 5.92 32.67
N LEU A 10 -19.00 5.47 31.67
CA LEU A 10 -17.55 5.31 31.79
C LEU A 10 -16.88 6.67 31.61
N CYS A 11 -16.25 7.19 32.65
CA CYS A 11 -15.35 8.35 32.57
C CYS A 11 -14.00 7.97 33.17
N ALA A 12 -12.94 8.08 32.39
CA ALA A 12 -11.58 7.77 32.84
C ALA A 12 -11.15 8.74 33.94
N THR A 13 -10.53 8.21 35.01
CA THR A 13 -9.95 9.03 36.08
C THR A 13 -8.52 8.56 36.32
N VAL A 14 -7.56 9.48 36.22
CA VAL A 14 -6.14 9.23 36.54
C VAL A 14 -5.98 9.07 38.05
N ALA A 15 -5.47 7.93 38.49
CA ALA A 15 -5.21 7.66 39.90
C ALA A 15 -3.83 8.21 40.32
N VAL A 16 -3.79 9.43 40.85
CA VAL A 16 -2.65 9.91 41.62
C VAL A 16 -2.71 9.26 43.01
N ILE A 17 -1.83 8.29 43.27
CA ILE A 17 -1.75 7.63 44.57
C ILE A 17 -0.93 8.51 45.52
N LEU A 18 -1.64 9.26 46.35
CA LEU A 18 -1.05 10.11 47.40
C LEU A 18 -1.07 9.32 48.71
N VAL A 19 0.05 8.64 49.03
CA VAL A 19 0.16 7.84 50.26
C VAL A 19 0.40 8.76 51.47
N LEU A 20 -0.66 9.03 52.23
CA LEU A 20 -0.54 9.58 53.57
C LEU A 20 -0.05 8.48 54.51
N SER A 21 1.21 8.54 54.95
CA SER A 21 1.75 7.63 55.97
C SER A 21 1.41 8.13 57.38
N ALA A 22 0.62 7.36 58.10
CA ALA A 22 0.41 7.59 59.53
C ALA A 22 1.70 7.23 60.30
N PHE A 23 2.25 8.19 61.04
CA PHE A 23 3.50 8.03 61.78
C PHE A 23 3.28 7.25 63.08
N VAL A 24 3.29 5.92 62.99
CA VAL A 24 3.34 5.04 64.17
C VAL A 24 4.80 4.83 64.53
N VAL A 25 5.24 5.36 65.68
CA VAL A 25 6.59 5.13 66.22
C VAL A 25 6.64 3.72 66.85
N GLY A 26 6.63 2.71 65.99
CA GLY A 26 7.06 1.36 66.35
C GLY A 26 8.57 1.26 66.16
N ILE A 27 9.30 0.90 67.22
CA ILE A 27 10.73 0.58 67.11
C ILE A 27 10.83 -0.78 66.42
N VAL A 28 10.81 -0.77 65.09
CA VAL A 28 11.15 -1.96 64.29
C VAL A 28 12.64 -2.22 64.52
N PRO A 29 13.06 -3.44 64.89
CA PRO A 29 14.49 -3.76 64.87
C PRO A 29 14.98 -3.58 63.44
N VAL A 30 15.98 -2.72 63.25
CA VAL A 30 16.69 -2.61 61.98
C VAL A 30 17.42 -3.93 61.79
N SER A 31 16.83 -4.83 61.01
CA SER A 31 17.58 -5.94 60.42
C SER A 31 18.68 -5.30 59.59
N ALA A 32 19.95 -5.56 59.94
CA ALA A 32 21.09 -5.05 59.18
C ALA A 32 21.00 -5.60 57.75
N GLN A 33 20.48 -4.77 56.84
CA GLN A 33 20.48 -5.08 55.42
C GLN A 33 21.91 -4.87 54.94
N GLY A 34 22.54 -5.96 54.49
CA GLY A 34 23.92 -5.93 53.98
C GLY A 34 24.07 -4.94 52.83
N ALA A 35 25.31 -4.51 52.61
CA ALA A 35 25.65 -3.65 51.50
C ALA A 35 25.25 -4.27 50.16
N SER A 36 24.92 -3.43 49.19
CA SER A 36 24.72 -3.84 47.81
C SER A 36 25.04 -2.70 46.87
N VAL A 37 25.52 -3.04 45.67
CA VAL A 37 25.66 -2.12 44.55
C VAL A 37 25.04 -2.76 43.33
N THR A 38 24.21 -2.01 42.62
CA THR A 38 23.62 -2.44 41.35
C THR A 38 23.97 -1.45 40.25
N ARG A 39 24.13 -1.94 39.03
CA ARG A 39 24.46 -1.18 37.83
C ARG A 39 23.28 -1.17 36.87
N VAL A 40 23.09 -0.04 36.19
CA VAL A 40 22.14 0.12 35.09
C VAL A 40 22.93 0.44 33.82
N LEU A 41 22.69 -0.32 32.76
CA LEU A 41 23.25 -0.15 31.41
C LEU A 41 22.10 0.01 30.40
N PRO A 42 22.30 0.71 29.28
CA PRO A 42 21.44 0.58 28.11
C PRO A 42 21.51 -0.86 27.55
N GLU A 43 20.46 -1.31 26.88
CA GLU A 43 20.44 -2.65 26.27
C GLU A 43 21.40 -2.77 25.07
N ALA A 44 21.45 -1.71 24.25
CA ALA A 44 22.31 -1.63 23.07
C ALA A 44 22.80 -0.19 22.84
N VAL A 45 23.98 -0.03 22.24
CA VAL A 45 24.61 1.24 21.87
C VAL A 45 25.41 1.11 20.58
N LYS A 46 25.63 2.23 19.89
CA LYS A 46 26.48 2.25 18.69
C LYS A 46 27.95 2.06 19.00
N THR A 47 28.70 1.58 18.01
CA THR A 47 30.17 1.66 18.09
C THR A 47 30.62 3.11 18.33
N ASN A 48 31.64 3.29 19.16
CA ASN A 48 32.15 4.58 19.63
C ASN A 48 31.16 5.50 20.37
N GLN A 49 29.91 5.08 20.64
CA GLN A 49 28.95 5.89 21.38
C GLN A 49 29.36 6.04 22.85
N GLU A 50 29.25 7.25 23.38
CA GLU A 50 29.39 7.48 24.81
C GLU A 50 28.03 7.40 25.52
N PHE A 51 27.91 6.53 26.52
CA PHE A 51 26.68 6.34 27.28
C PHE A 51 26.93 6.39 28.80
N ALA A 52 25.87 6.60 29.56
CA ALA A 52 25.89 6.66 31.01
C ALA A 52 25.77 5.27 31.63
N VAL A 53 26.60 5.00 32.63
CA VAL A 53 26.48 3.86 33.54
C VAL A 53 26.11 4.43 34.90
N THR A 54 24.97 4.02 35.43
CA THR A 54 24.52 4.44 36.77
C THR A 54 24.75 3.30 37.76
N LEU A 55 25.38 3.62 38.88
CA LEU A 55 25.57 2.74 40.02
C LEU A 55 24.67 3.21 41.16
N ILE A 56 23.93 2.29 41.77
CA ILE A 56 23.03 2.54 42.90
C ILE A 56 23.50 1.66 44.06
N GLN A 57 23.83 2.28 45.19
CA GLN A 57 24.23 1.58 46.41
C GLN A 57 23.12 1.59 47.47
N SER A 58 23.11 0.55 48.31
CA SER A 58 22.37 0.54 49.56
C SER A 58 23.25 -0.04 50.67
N GLY A 59 23.08 0.45 51.90
CA GLY A 59 23.74 -0.07 53.10
C GLY A 59 25.11 0.53 53.45
N PHE A 60 25.73 1.33 52.57
CA PHE A 60 27.00 2.00 52.91
C PHE A 60 26.76 3.03 54.03
N PHE A 61 27.61 3.03 55.06
CA PHE A 61 27.37 3.86 56.25
C PHE A 61 27.87 5.31 56.14
N LEU A 62 29.03 5.53 55.50
CA LEU A 62 29.68 6.84 55.36
C LEU A 62 30.32 7.01 53.99
N TYR A 63 31.12 6.02 53.59
CA TYR A 63 31.79 5.96 52.29
C TYR A 63 31.79 4.50 51.80
N GLY A 64 32.17 4.29 50.54
CA GLY A 64 32.41 2.96 50.00
C GLY A 64 33.17 3.01 48.68
N ASN A 65 33.97 1.98 48.41
CA ASN A 65 34.74 1.87 47.18
C ASN A 65 34.05 0.90 46.23
N VAL A 66 33.79 1.31 44.99
CA VAL A 66 33.34 0.43 43.91
C VAL A 66 34.43 0.38 42.84
N THR A 67 34.80 -0.82 42.42
CA THR A 67 35.78 -1.06 41.35
C THR A 67 35.12 -1.85 40.23
N GLU A 68 34.85 -1.15 39.15
CA GLU A 68 34.34 -1.69 37.90
C GLU A 68 35.48 -2.23 37.01
N THR A 69 35.14 -3.17 36.15
CA THR A 69 36.02 -3.76 35.13
C THR A 69 35.31 -3.59 33.80
N LEU A 70 35.83 -2.70 32.96
CA LEU A 70 35.23 -2.39 31.67
C LEU A 70 35.50 -3.54 30.66
N PRO A 71 34.56 -3.82 29.74
CA PRO A 71 34.81 -4.76 28.65
C PRO A 71 35.99 -4.31 27.78
N ALA A 72 36.55 -5.22 26.99
CA ALA A 72 37.63 -4.86 26.06
C ALA A 72 37.13 -3.82 25.03
N GLY A 73 37.94 -2.82 24.72
CA GLY A 73 37.57 -1.75 23.78
C GLY A 73 36.72 -0.61 24.38
N PHE A 74 36.24 -0.73 25.62
CA PHE A 74 35.57 0.36 26.32
C PHE A 74 36.58 1.25 27.05
N GLY A 75 36.30 2.55 27.12
CA GLY A 75 37.10 3.53 27.86
C GLY A 75 36.24 4.43 28.73
N TYR A 76 36.74 4.79 29.92
CA TYR A 76 36.10 5.79 30.77
C TYR A 76 36.19 7.19 30.13
N VAL A 77 35.11 7.95 30.19
CA VAL A 77 35.09 9.36 29.75
C VAL A 77 35.56 10.22 30.92
N SER A 78 36.78 10.74 30.85
CA SER A 78 37.36 11.53 31.94
C SER A 78 36.48 12.72 32.35
N GLY A 79 36.36 12.95 33.66
CA GLY A 79 35.51 13.99 34.24
C GLY A 79 34.01 13.73 34.19
N SER A 80 33.55 12.54 33.79
CA SER A 80 32.12 12.21 33.71
C SER A 80 31.50 11.62 34.98
N TYR A 81 32.33 11.29 35.98
CA TYR A 81 31.87 10.80 37.28
C TYR A 81 31.13 11.89 38.07
N THR A 82 29.97 11.57 38.64
CA THR A 82 29.12 12.54 39.35
C THR A 82 29.19 12.46 40.88
N GLY A 83 29.97 11.54 41.45
CA GLY A 83 30.15 11.44 42.90
C GLY A 83 31.13 12.49 43.44
N LYS A 84 31.07 12.72 44.76
CA LYS A 84 31.92 13.63 45.54
C LYS A 84 33.31 13.06 45.82
N GLY A 85 33.44 11.74 45.85
CA GLY A 85 34.71 11.05 46.08
C GLY A 85 35.58 10.96 44.83
N ASN A 86 36.77 10.38 44.99
CA ASN A 86 37.72 10.25 43.88
C ASN A 86 37.30 9.15 42.89
N VAL A 87 37.69 9.35 41.62
CA VAL A 87 37.62 8.33 40.57
C VAL A 87 39.01 8.14 39.96
N THR A 88 39.45 6.88 39.85
CA THR A 88 40.72 6.48 39.26
C THR A 88 40.48 5.46 38.16
N ASP A 89 40.83 5.82 36.92
CA ASP A 89 40.83 4.91 35.77
C ASP A 89 42.23 4.32 35.57
N ASN A 90 42.30 3.02 35.34
CA ASN A 90 43.50 2.32 34.91
C ASN A 90 43.20 1.54 33.61
N PRO A 91 43.39 2.19 32.44
CA PRO A 91 43.12 1.58 31.13
C PRO A 91 43.87 0.25 30.89
N SER A 92 45.08 0.11 31.44
CA SER A 92 45.89 -1.10 31.24
C SER A 92 45.28 -2.36 31.88
N THR A 93 44.52 -2.19 32.97
CA THR A 93 43.79 -3.27 33.64
C THR A 93 42.27 -3.20 33.38
N ARG A 94 41.81 -2.16 32.68
CA ARG A 94 40.39 -1.79 32.47
C ARG A 94 39.62 -1.59 33.76
N LYS A 95 40.31 -1.19 34.84
CA LYS A 95 39.72 -0.99 36.17
C LYS A 95 39.36 0.48 36.39
N LEU A 96 38.12 0.73 36.78
CA LEU A 96 37.63 2.04 37.19
C LEU A 96 37.23 1.97 38.67
N SER A 97 38.02 2.58 39.55
CA SER A 97 37.76 2.63 41.00
C SER A 97 37.14 3.97 41.37
N MET A 98 36.05 3.95 42.14
CA MET A 98 35.21 5.10 42.48
C MET A 98 34.86 5.10 43.97
N GLU A 99 34.99 6.25 44.62
CA GLU A 99 34.60 6.46 46.01
C GLU A 99 33.20 7.11 46.10
N PHE A 100 32.26 6.38 46.68
CA PHE A 100 31.01 6.95 47.18
C PHE A 100 31.27 7.63 48.52
N ILE A 101 30.74 8.84 48.72
CA ILE A 101 30.75 9.62 49.95
C ILE A 101 29.33 10.15 50.17
N ASP A 102 28.58 9.49 51.06
CA ASP A 102 27.16 9.73 51.35
C ASP A 102 26.13 9.52 50.21
N GLU A 103 26.51 9.38 48.94
CA GLU A 103 25.52 9.21 47.86
C GLU A 103 24.91 7.81 47.82
N THR A 104 23.62 7.74 47.48
CA THR A 104 22.93 6.47 47.16
C THR A 104 23.03 6.09 45.68
N SER A 105 23.39 7.03 44.81
CA SER A 105 23.56 6.79 43.38
C SER A 105 24.58 7.76 42.77
N VAL A 106 25.39 7.24 41.85
CA VAL A 106 26.36 8.00 41.06
C VAL A 106 26.31 7.53 39.61
N THR A 107 26.68 8.42 38.68
CA THR A 107 26.80 8.09 37.27
C THR A 107 28.23 8.35 36.80
N TYR A 108 28.70 7.54 35.86
CA TYR A 108 29.86 7.84 35.02
C TYR A 108 29.52 7.57 33.56
N ARG A 109 30.33 8.03 32.63
CA ARG A 109 30.17 7.73 31.20
C ARG A 109 31.34 6.89 30.69
N VAL A 110 31.02 6.01 29.75
CA VAL A 110 31.99 5.20 29.02
C VAL A 110 31.77 5.36 27.54
N LYS A 111 32.85 5.32 26.77
CA LYS A 111 32.83 5.19 25.32
C LYS A 111 32.82 3.71 24.95
N ALA A 112 31.84 3.30 24.15
CA ALA A 112 31.73 1.95 23.63
C ALA A 112 32.87 1.59 22.65
N SER A 113 33.07 0.30 22.41
CA SER A 113 34.07 -0.21 21.47
C SER A 113 33.88 0.33 20.04
N SER A 114 34.97 0.37 19.28
CA SER A 114 34.95 0.73 17.85
C SER A 114 34.50 -0.41 16.93
N TYR A 115 34.08 -1.54 17.50
CA TYR A 115 33.66 -2.77 16.82
C TYR A 115 32.52 -3.42 17.61
N ASP A 116 31.71 -4.22 16.92
CA ASP A 116 30.50 -4.85 17.46
C ASP A 116 30.84 -5.89 18.55
N GLN A 117 30.02 -5.96 19.59
CA GLN A 117 30.19 -6.88 20.73
C GLN A 117 28.82 -7.34 21.24
N ILE A 118 28.56 -8.64 21.15
CA ILE A 118 27.26 -9.24 21.48
C ILE A 118 27.50 -10.50 22.33
N PRO A 119 27.52 -10.40 23.68
CA PRO A 119 27.44 -9.20 24.53
C PRO A 119 28.80 -8.63 24.98
N ALA A 120 28.84 -7.36 25.37
CA ALA A 120 29.95 -6.76 26.10
C ALA A 120 29.71 -6.80 27.62
N ALA A 121 30.41 -7.67 28.34
CA ALA A 121 30.19 -7.93 29.77
C ALA A 121 30.97 -6.98 30.70
N PHE A 122 30.25 -6.26 31.55
CA PHE A 122 30.76 -5.45 32.66
C PHE A 122 30.75 -6.25 33.96
N SER A 123 31.79 -6.14 34.78
CA SER A 123 31.86 -6.78 36.10
C SER A 123 32.47 -5.84 37.13
N GLY A 124 32.01 -5.89 38.37
CA GLY A 124 32.51 -5.00 39.43
C GLY A 124 32.49 -5.65 40.80
N THR A 125 33.29 -5.10 41.71
CA THR A 125 33.25 -5.42 43.14
C THR A 125 33.12 -4.15 43.96
N TYR A 126 32.55 -4.24 45.15
CA TYR A 126 32.52 -3.14 46.11
C TYR A 126 33.12 -3.57 47.45
N VAL A 127 33.58 -2.58 48.22
CA VAL A 127 34.04 -2.72 49.61
C VAL A 127 33.57 -1.49 50.39
N ALA A 128 32.80 -1.68 51.46
CA ALA A 128 32.27 -0.57 52.25
C ALA A 128 32.16 -0.89 53.75
N PRO A 129 32.38 0.08 54.65
CA PRO A 129 31.90 0.01 56.02
C PRO A 129 30.37 0.02 56.08
N ILE A 130 29.80 -0.98 56.74
CA ILE A 130 28.39 -1.05 57.11
C ILE A 130 28.23 -1.02 58.63
N TRP A 131 27.07 -0.57 59.11
CA TRP A 131 26.71 -0.63 60.52
C TRP A 131 25.87 -1.89 60.81
N ASN A 132 26.42 -2.85 61.56
CA ASN A 132 25.73 -4.11 61.85
C ASN A 132 24.75 -4.04 63.05
N GLY A 133 24.53 -2.85 63.62
CA GLY A 133 23.76 -2.63 64.85
C GLY A 133 24.62 -2.45 66.11
N THR A 134 25.88 -2.90 66.11
CA THR A 134 26.78 -2.83 67.29
C THR A 134 28.14 -2.19 67.01
N HIS A 135 28.70 -2.42 65.82
CA HIS A 135 29.96 -1.82 65.38
C HIS A 135 30.01 -1.73 63.84
N LEU A 136 31.01 -1.02 63.33
CA LEU A 136 31.31 -0.97 61.90
C LEU A 136 32.05 -2.24 61.48
N VAL A 137 31.52 -2.93 60.47
CA VAL A 137 32.22 -4.03 59.77
C VAL A 137 32.47 -3.65 58.33
N ILE A 138 33.56 -4.17 57.75
CA ILE A 138 33.82 -4.04 56.31
C ILE A 138 33.11 -5.20 55.61
N GLU A 139 32.19 -4.88 54.72
CA GLU A 139 31.56 -5.83 53.80
C GLU A 139 32.13 -5.64 52.40
N SER A 140 32.17 -6.73 51.63
CA SER A 140 32.54 -6.71 50.22
C SER A 140 31.65 -7.65 49.42
N GLY A 141 31.45 -7.33 48.15
CA GLY A 141 30.60 -8.10 47.26
C GLY A 141 30.78 -7.71 45.80
N THR A 142 29.95 -8.28 44.94
CA THR A 142 29.92 -7.99 43.50
C THR A 142 28.88 -6.92 43.16
N VAL A 143 29.11 -6.18 42.07
CA VAL A 143 28.12 -5.27 41.49
C VAL A 143 27.09 -6.09 40.71
N GLY A 144 25.82 -6.01 41.12
CA GLY A 144 24.68 -6.65 40.46
C GLY A 144 24.01 -5.76 39.41
N GLY A 145 22.77 -6.10 39.03
CA GLY A 145 22.02 -5.36 38.01
C GLY A 145 22.41 -5.74 36.58
N SER A 146 22.39 -4.78 35.66
CA SER A 146 22.76 -4.98 34.24
C SER A 146 24.21 -5.43 34.11
N GLN A 147 24.43 -6.61 33.54
CA GLN A 147 25.79 -7.16 33.32
C GLN A 147 26.32 -6.94 31.91
N GLU A 148 25.43 -6.70 30.94
CA GLU A 148 25.78 -6.73 29.52
C GLU A 148 25.17 -5.53 28.79
N VAL A 149 25.85 -5.10 27.73
CA VAL A 149 25.35 -4.19 26.71
C VAL A 149 25.73 -4.75 25.34
N VAL A 150 24.86 -4.60 24.35
CA VAL A 150 25.20 -4.90 22.96
C VAL A 150 25.85 -3.68 22.33
N VAL A 151 27.04 -3.83 21.75
CA VAL A 151 27.64 -2.80 20.88
C VAL A 151 27.40 -3.21 19.44
N ASP A 152 26.81 -2.31 18.66
CA ASP A 152 26.35 -2.61 17.30
C ASP A 152 26.46 -1.37 16.40
N GLY A 153 27.28 -1.44 15.36
CA GLY A 153 27.38 -0.47 14.27
C GLY A 153 26.83 -0.98 12.94
N THR A 154 26.22 -2.17 12.90
CA THR A 154 25.59 -2.72 11.71
C THR A 154 24.32 -1.92 11.40
N LEU A 155 23.96 -1.81 10.12
CA LEU A 155 22.71 -1.15 9.70
C LEU A 155 21.64 -2.22 9.42
N PRO A 156 20.38 -1.98 9.82
CA PRO A 156 19.27 -2.78 9.33
C PRO A 156 19.15 -2.72 7.81
N TYR A 157 18.57 -3.75 7.23
CA TYR A 157 18.40 -3.91 5.79
C TYR A 157 17.09 -4.65 5.46
N THR A 158 16.65 -4.58 4.21
CA THR A 158 15.43 -5.25 3.73
C THR A 158 15.73 -6.42 2.80
N THR A 159 14.87 -7.43 2.85
CA THR A 159 14.91 -8.62 1.99
C THR A 159 13.49 -9.13 1.71
N GLY A 160 13.36 -10.06 0.76
CA GLY A 160 12.11 -10.81 0.56
C GLY A 160 10.93 -9.96 0.07
N HIS A 161 11.20 -8.87 -0.67
CA HIS A 161 10.18 -8.00 -1.26
C HIS A 161 9.20 -8.78 -2.12
N ASN A 162 7.93 -8.74 -1.74
CA ASN A 162 6.81 -9.25 -2.51
C ASN A 162 5.69 -8.19 -2.50
N PRO A 163 5.32 -7.58 -3.64
CA PRO A 163 5.88 -7.79 -4.97
C PRO A 163 7.38 -7.42 -5.04
N ALA A 164 8.12 -8.09 -5.94
CA ALA A 164 9.54 -7.83 -6.12
C ALA A 164 9.80 -6.45 -6.77
N ASN A 165 10.98 -5.89 -6.55
CA ASN A 165 11.37 -4.62 -7.17
C ASN A 165 11.39 -4.74 -8.71
N GLY A 166 10.67 -3.85 -9.40
CA GLY A 166 10.52 -3.85 -10.84
C GLY A 166 9.53 -4.88 -11.39
N ALA A 167 8.81 -5.62 -10.53
CA ALA A 167 7.79 -6.58 -10.98
C ALA A 167 6.67 -5.87 -11.77
N THR A 168 6.16 -6.52 -12.81
CA THR A 168 5.04 -6.05 -13.64
C THR A 168 3.96 -7.13 -13.70
N GLY A 169 2.72 -6.76 -14.07
CA GLY A 169 1.63 -7.73 -14.13
C GLY A 169 1.12 -8.16 -12.76
N VAL A 170 1.41 -7.38 -11.71
CA VAL A 170 1.09 -7.75 -10.32
C VAL A 170 -0.41 -7.60 -10.05
N PRO A 171 -1.12 -8.61 -9.51
CA PRO A 171 -2.56 -8.51 -9.25
C PRO A 171 -2.95 -7.28 -8.43
N VAL A 172 -4.04 -6.60 -8.79
CA VAL A 172 -4.44 -5.34 -8.11
C VAL A 172 -4.77 -5.49 -6.63
N GLY A 173 -5.17 -6.69 -6.19
CA GLY A 173 -5.40 -7.04 -4.78
C GLY A 173 -4.18 -7.70 -4.11
N THR A 174 -2.96 -7.28 -4.45
CA THR A 174 -1.74 -7.81 -3.83
C THR A 174 -1.46 -7.15 -2.48
N ASN A 175 -0.88 -7.93 -1.56
CA ASN A 175 -0.36 -7.40 -0.30
C ASN A 175 1.14 -7.11 -0.47
N ILE A 176 1.60 -6.01 0.12
CA ILE A 176 3.02 -5.67 0.19
C ILE A 176 3.63 -6.39 1.40
N VAL A 177 4.66 -7.19 1.17
CA VAL A 177 5.43 -7.91 2.19
C VAL A 177 6.92 -7.61 2.01
N VAL A 178 7.58 -7.19 3.08
CA VAL A 178 9.03 -6.98 3.13
C VAL A 178 9.56 -7.48 4.47
N GLN A 179 10.70 -8.16 4.47
CA GLN A 179 11.40 -8.55 5.69
C GLN A 179 12.42 -7.46 6.05
N VAL A 180 12.29 -6.87 7.24
CA VAL A 180 13.29 -5.96 7.81
C VAL A 180 14.16 -6.77 8.76
N ARG A 181 15.48 -6.74 8.52
CA ARG A 181 16.46 -7.55 9.21
C ARG A 181 17.59 -6.71 9.79
N ASP A 182 18.22 -7.24 10.82
CA ASP A 182 19.48 -6.74 11.35
C ASP A 182 20.33 -7.94 11.82
N ASN A 183 21.66 -7.80 11.77
CA ASN A 183 22.61 -8.86 12.18
C ASN A 183 23.29 -8.56 13.53
N GLY A 184 22.97 -7.43 14.16
CA GLY A 184 23.56 -6.96 15.40
C GLY A 184 22.57 -7.02 16.58
N SER A 185 22.11 -5.86 17.04
CA SER A 185 21.26 -5.67 18.20
C SER A 185 19.78 -6.03 17.97
N GLY A 186 19.41 -6.26 16.71
CA GLY A 186 18.06 -6.58 16.26
C GLY A 186 17.24 -5.32 15.97
N VAL A 187 16.25 -5.44 15.09
CA VAL A 187 15.46 -4.29 14.63
C VAL A 187 14.58 -3.75 15.75
N ASN A 188 14.56 -2.43 15.95
CA ASN A 188 13.58 -1.78 16.82
C ASN A 188 12.27 -1.58 16.05
N HIS A 189 11.30 -2.49 16.22
CA HIS A 189 10.04 -2.48 15.46
C HIS A 189 9.26 -1.15 15.55
N THR A 190 9.42 -0.37 16.63
CA THR A 190 8.71 0.91 16.80
C THR A 190 9.19 2.00 15.84
N THR A 191 10.36 1.79 15.22
CA THR A 191 10.97 2.69 14.24
C THR A 191 10.62 2.34 12.79
N ILE A 192 10.01 1.16 12.55
CA ILE A 192 9.61 0.71 11.22
C ILE A 192 8.52 1.64 10.69
N LYS A 193 8.82 2.31 9.57
CA LYS A 193 7.91 3.22 8.87
C LYS A 193 7.84 2.85 7.40
N VAL A 194 6.62 2.62 6.92
CA VAL A 194 6.33 2.31 5.52
C VAL A 194 5.54 3.46 4.91
N THR A 195 5.86 3.84 3.68
CA THR A 195 4.97 4.64 2.83
C THR A 195 4.66 3.90 1.54
N VAL A 196 3.44 4.05 1.05
CA VAL A 196 2.99 3.55 -0.25
C VAL A 196 2.48 4.74 -1.05
N ASN A 197 3.02 4.95 -2.25
CA ASN A 197 2.81 6.14 -3.07
C ASN A 197 3.09 7.46 -2.32
N GLY A 198 4.08 7.43 -1.41
CA GLY A 198 4.45 8.56 -0.54
C GLY A 198 3.53 8.79 0.66
N VAL A 199 2.42 8.05 0.77
CA VAL A 199 1.48 8.14 1.90
C VAL A 199 1.92 7.18 3.01
N PRO A 200 2.11 7.64 4.26
CA PRO A 200 2.40 6.75 5.39
C PRO A 200 1.28 5.74 5.64
N VAL A 201 1.64 4.47 5.87
CA VAL A 201 0.68 3.39 6.12
C VAL A 201 0.97 2.66 7.45
N THR A 202 -0.02 1.94 7.96
CA THR A 202 0.11 1.09 9.17
C THR A 202 0.13 -0.38 8.75
N PRO A 203 1.32 -1.00 8.58
CA PRO A 203 1.43 -2.43 8.30
C PRO A 203 1.22 -3.27 9.55
N GLY A 204 0.88 -4.55 9.37
CA GLY A 204 1.12 -5.59 10.37
C GLY A 204 2.61 -5.88 10.45
N ILE A 205 3.14 -6.00 11.66
CA ILE A 205 4.56 -6.28 11.93
C ILE A 205 4.64 -7.51 12.83
N LEU A 206 5.30 -8.57 12.37
CA LEU A 206 5.43 -9.84 13.10
C LEU A 206 6.90 -10.27 13.15
N PRO A 207 7.41 -10.78 14.29
CA PRO A 207 8.77 -11.31 14.36
C PRO A 207 8.89 -12.57 13.49
N ILE A 208 10.02 -12.70 12.79
CA ILE A 208 10.37 -13.87 11.96
C ILE A 208 11.05 -14.94 12.83
N ASP A 209 11.85 -14.51 13.80
CA ASP A 209 12.74 -15.32 14.61
C ASP A 209 13.02 -14.63 15.97
N LEU A 210 13.83 -15.27 16.81
CA LEU A 210 14.24 -14.73 18.11
C LEU A 210 15.34 -13.65 18.02
N THR A 211 15.88 -13.36 16.83
CA THR A 211 16.91 -12.32 16.62
C THR A 211 16.31 -10.94 16.34
N LEU A 212 14.98 -10.79 16.51
CA LEU A 212 14.24 -9.54 16.28
C LEU A 212 14.35 -9.04 14.83
N ASN A 213 14.33 -9.98 13.88
CA ASN A 213 13.96 -9.71 12.49
C ASN A 213 12.43 -9.69 12.36
N PHE A 214 11.88 -8.85 11.46
CA PHE A 214 10.43 -8.69 11.31
C PHE A 214 9.96 -8.83 9.87
N SER A 215 8.81 -9.50 9.69
CA SER A 215 8.02 -9.43 8.47
C SER A 215 7.04 -8.28 8.59
N VAL A 216 7.09 -7.37 7.63
CA VAL A 216 6.22 -6.20 7.52
C VAL A 216 5.24 -6.47 6.38
N THR A 217 3.95 -6.58 6.71
CA THR A 217 2.88 -6.92 5.76
C THR A 217 1.85 -5.80 5.74
N TYR A 218 1.63 -5.20 4.59
CA TYR A 218 0.58 -4.20 4.35
C TYR A 218 -0.45 -4.75 3.36
N ASP A 219 -1.69 -4.83 3.82
CA ASP A 219 -2.88 -5.16 3.05
C ASP A 219 -3.61 -3.83 2.73
N PRO A 220 -3.64 -3.39 1.47
CA PRO A 220 -4.29 -2.14 1.09
C PRO A 220 -5.81 -2.17 1.36
N PRO A 221 -6.41 -1.16 2.01
CA PRO A 221 -7.85 -1.15 2.30
C PRO A 221 -8.73 -1.06 1.05
N VAL A 222 -8.13 -0.73 -0.10
CA VAL A 222 -8.72 -0.74 -1.44
C VAL A 222 -7.65 -1.28 -2.40
N ASN A 223 -8.03 -2.17 -3.31
CA ASN A 223 -7.14 -2.66 -4.37
C ASN A 223 -6.50 -1.49 -5.15
N PHE A 224 -5.27 -1.70 -5.60
CA PHE A 224 -4.58 -0.76 -6.48
C PHE A 224 -5.32 -0.58 -7.82
N SER A 225 -5.01 0.50 -8.54
CA SER A 225 -5.55 0.70 -9.89
C SER A 225 -4.86 -0.24 -10.88
N TYR A 226 -5.52 -0.55 -11.99
CA TYR A 226 -4.92 -1.28 -13.11
C TYR A 226 -3.84 -0.42 -13.80
N GLY A 227 -2.69 -1.03 -14.13
CA GLY A 227 -1.55 -0.35 -14.75
C GLY A 227 -0.85 0.69 -13.85
N GLU A 228 -1.12 0.69 -12.55
CA GLU A 228 -0.53 1.60 -11.57
C GLU A 228 0.94 1.24 -11.28
N VAL A 229 1.82 2.24 -11.27
CA VAL A 229 3.18 2.09 -10.74
C VAL A 229 3.15 2.43 -9.25
N VAL A 230 3.04 1.39 -8.43
CA VAL A 230 3.05 1.51 -6.96
C VAL A 230 4.49 1.69 -6.49
N THR A 231 4.74 2.75 -5.73
CA THR A 231 6.04 3.01 -5.09
C THR A 231 5.96 2.72 -3.60
N VAL A 232 6.99 2.10 -3.04
CA VAL A 232 7.05 1.73 -1.62
C VAL A 232 8.37 2.23 -1.03
N THR A 233 8.33 2.77 0.18
CA THR A 233 9.54 3.08 0.96
C THR A 233 9.50 2.44 2.33
N ILE A 234 10.63 1.90 2.80
CA ILE A 234 10.79 1.34 4.13
C ILE A 234 11.96 2.04 4.84
N ASN A 235 11.73 2.44 6.08
CA ASN A 235 12.75 2.95 6.99
C ASN A 235 12.63 2.23 8.32
N ALA A 236 13.74 1.97 8.98
CA ALA A 236 13.83 1.35 10.29
C ALA A 236 15.14 1.75 10.99
N SER A 237 15.25 1.42 12.26
CA SER A 237 16.50 1.44 13.02
C SER A 237 16.59 0.19 13.89
N ASP A 238 17.81 -0.21 14.26
CA ASP A 238 18.04 -1.24 15.26
C ASP A 238 17.82 -0.71 16.70
N ARG A 239 18.17 -1.53 17.70
CA ARG A 239 18.08 -1.18 19.12
C ARG A 239 19.25 -0.31 19.61
N ALA A 240 20.41 -0.33 18.96
CA ALA A 240 21.48 0.64 19.14
C ALA A 240 21.14 2.03 18.54
N GLY A 241 20.10 2.10 17.71
CA GLY A 241 19.62 3.28 17.00
C GLY A 241 20.32 3.55 15.67
N ASN A 242 21.01 2.60 15.03
CA ASN A 242 21.51 2.81 13.66
C ASN A 242 20.33 2.76 12.70
N ALA A 243 20.20 3.80 11.88
CA ALA A 243 19.14 3.90 10.90
C ALA A 243 19.59 3.27 9.59
N MET A 244 18.74 2.43 9.00
CA MET A 244 19.00 1.90 7.65
C MET A 244 19.06 3.02 6.61
N THR A 245 19.80 2.80 5.54
CA THR A 245 19.57 3.54 4.28
C THR A 245 18.12 3.32 3.86
N THR A 246 17.37 4.39 3.57
CA THR A 246 15.97 4.29 3.12
C THR A 246 15.86 3.33 1.93
N ASP A 247 15.14 2.24 2.13
CA ASP A 247 14.79 1.33 1.04
C ASP A 247 13.64 1.96 0.26
N LYS A 248 13.76 1.93 -1.07
CA LYS A 248 12.76 2.45 -2.00
C LYS A 248 12.71 1.57 -3.24
N TYR A 249 11.54 1.02 -3.50
CA TYR A 249 11.29 0.18 -4.66
C TYR A 249 9.92 0.48 -5.28
N SER A 250 9.64 -0.14 -6.43
CA SER A 250 8.34 -0.03 -7.09
C SER A 250 7.96 -1.31 -7.81
N PHE A 251 6.66 -1.51 -8.02
CA PHE A 251 6.11 -2.54 -8.90
C PHE A 251 4.97 -1.94 -9.73
N THR A 252 4.66 -2.57 -10.86
CA THR A 252 3.54 -2.18 -11.73
C THR A 252 2.45 -3.24 -11.65
N THR A 253 1.22 -2.82 -11.37
CA THR A 253 0.08 -3.72 -11.33
C THR A 253 -0.26 -4.26 -12.72
N GLU A 254 -1.09 -5.30 -12.76
CA GLU A 254 -1.65 -5.83 -13.99
C GLU A 254 -2.42 -4.76 -14.77
N THR A 255 -2.33 -4.84 -16.10
CA THR A 255 -3.16 -4.02 -16.98
C THR A 255 -4.50 -4.70 -17.15
N GLY A 256 -5.48 -4.28 -16.36
CA GLY A 256 -6.87 -4.67 -16.57
C GLY A 256 -7.37 -4.09 -17.89
N VAL A 257 -7.98 -4.94 -18.71
CA VAL A 257 -8.76 -4.49 -19.87
C VAL A 257 -10.06 -3.85 -19.37
N VAL A 258 -10.02 -2.52 -19.23
CA VAL A 258 -11.19 -1.69 -18.98
C VAL A 258 -12.10 -1.79 -20.20
N ALA A 259 -13.28 -2.38 -20.01
CA ALA A 259 -14.23 -2.59 -21.07
C ALA A 259 -14.70 -1.23 -21.64
N GLY A 260 -14.37 -0.97 -22.91
CA GLY A 260 -14.73 0.24 -23.63
C GLY A 260 -16.21 0.27 -24.04
N SER A 261 -16.53 1.17 -24.97
CA SER A 261 -17.88 1.30 -25.53
C SER A 261 -17.87 1.63 -27.02
N ILE A 262 -19.00 1.38 -27.69
CA ILE A 262 -19.23 1.73 -29.08
C ILE A 262 -20.51 2.55 -29.15
N ALA A 263 -20.43 3.78 -29.62
CA ALA A 263 -21.56 4.68 -29.75
C ALA A 263 -21.65 5.24 -31.17
N GLY A 264 -22.85 5.64 -31.60
CA GLY A 264 -22.99 6.21 -32.94
C GLY A 264 -24.41 6.66 -33.24
N ARG A 265 -24.56 7.28 -34.42
CA ARG A 265 -25.86 7.65 -34.97
C ARG A 265 -26.09 6.96 -36.31
N ILE A 266 -27.31 6.47 -36.50
CA ILE A 266 -27.79 5.90 -37.76
C ILE A 266 -28.78 6.89 -38.39
N THR A 267 -28.49 7.29 -39.63
CA THR A 267 -29.16 8.42 -40.29
C THR A 267 -29.58 8.11 -41.73
N TYR A 268 -30.53 8.90 -42.27
CA TYR A 268 -30.92 8.83 -43.68
C TYR A 268 -29.83 9.38 -44.60
N THR A 269 -29.62 8.73 -45.74
CA THR A 269 -28.69 9.15 -46.82
C THR A 269 -29.10 10.42 -47.54
N CYS A 270 -30.39 10.77 -47.55
CA CYS A 270 -30.93 11.94 -48.25
C CYS A 270 -30.82 13.25 -47.45
N ASN A 271 -30.91 13.20 -46.12
CA ASN A 271 -31.03 14.41 -45.29
C ASN A 271 -30.39 14.33 -43.89
N THR A 272 -29.66 13.25 -43.57
CA THR A 272 -28.99 13.02 -42.27
C THR A 272 -29.90 12.97 -41.03
N THR A 273 -31.21 12.92 -41.20
CA THR A 273 -32.16 12.76 -40.08
C THR A 273 -31.92 11.42 -39.36
N GLY A 274 -32.08 11.39 -38.05
CA GLY A 274 -31.92 10.17 -37.24
C GLY A 274 -33.00 9.13 -37.55
N ILE A 275 -32.60 7.87 -37.72
CA ILE A 275 -33.54 6.77 -37.93
C ILE A 275 -33.77 6.06 -36.59
N ALA A 276 -34.95 6.24 -36.00
CA ALA A 276 -35.35 5.57 -34.76
C ALA A 276 -35.72 4.09 -35.00
N GLY A 277 -35.50 3.23 -33.99
CA GLY A 277 -35.91 1.82 -34.04
C GLY A 277 -35.19 0.98 -35.10
N VAL A 278 -33.95 1.32 -35.45
CA VAL A 278 -33.04 0.44 -36.19
C VAL A 278 -32.53 -0.63 -35.22
N SER A 279 -32.55 -1.90 -35.63
CA SER A 279 -31.90 -2.98 -34.90
C SER A 279 -30.40 -2.91 -35.13
N VAL A 280 -29.61 -2.89 -34.05
CA VAL A 280 -28.15 -2.79 -34.11
C VAL A 280 -27.54 -3.97 -33.37
N ASN A 281 -26.81 -4.82 -34.11
CA ASN A 281 -26.17 -6.02 -33.60
C ASN A 281 -24.65 -5.84 -33.63
N LEU A 282 -24.00 -5.94 -32.47
CA LEU A 282 -22.55 -6.02 -32.36
C LEU A 282 -22.12 -7.48 -32.50
N THR A 283 -21.27 -7.78 -33.49
CA THR A 283 -20.77 -9.14 -33.76
C THR A 283 -19.25 -9.22 -33.72
N ASN A 284 -18.72 -10.40 -33.43
CA ASN A 284 -17.32 -10.77 -33.58
C ASN A 284 -17.22 -12.16 -34.24
N LEU A 285 -16.02 -12.76 -34.27
CA LEU A 285 -15.80 -14.10 -34.83
C LEU A 285 -16.59 -15.23 -34.13
N THR A 286 -17.06 -15.01 -32.89
CA THR A 286 -17.86 -15.99 -32.13
C THR A 286 -19.38 -15.80 -32.29
N GLY A 287 -19.84 -14.77 -33.01
CA GLY A 287 -21.26 -14.49 -33.27
C GLY A 287 -21.73 -13.14 -32.73
N VAL A 288 -23.00 -13.07 -32.31
CA VAL A 288 -23.60 -11.85 -31.74
C VAL A 288 -23.15 -11.69 -30.29
N VAL A 289 -22.60 -10.52 -29.98
CA VAL A 289 -22.02 -10.19 -28.67
C VAL A 289 -23.01 -9.36 -27.84
N LYS A 290 -23.62 -8.34 -28.46
CA LYS A 290 -24.68 -7.50 -27.86
C LYS A 290 -25.64 -7.01 -28.95
N THR A 291 -26.87 -6.68 -28.56
CA THR A 291 -27.87 -6.06 -29.43
C THR A 291 -28.45 -4.81 -28.74
N THR A 292 -28.89 -3.84 -29.55
CA THR A 292 -29.54 -2.61 -29.07
C THR A 292 -30.42 -2.04 -30.18
N THR A 293 -31.16 -0.97 -29.90
CA THR A 293 -31.93 -0.23 -30.91
C THR A 293 -31.66 1.27 -30.86
N THR A 294 -31.79 1.94 -31.99
CA THR A 294 -31.61 3.40 -32.04
C THR A 294 -32.78 4.16 -31.43
N ASN A 295 -32.47 5.23 -30.69
CA ASN A 295 -33.48 6.13 -30.14
C ASN A 295 -34.05 7.11 -31.19
N ALA A 296 -34.93 8.02 -30.77
CA ALA A 296 -35.59 9.01 -31.62
C ALA A 296 -34.64 9.89 -32.47
N THR A 297 -33.38 10.09 -32.05
CA THR A 297 -32.38 10.89 -32.79
C THR A 297 -31.43 10.04 -33.64
N GLY A 298 -31.71 8.74 -33.76
CA GLY A 298 -30.88 7.75 -34.44
C GLY A 298 -29.69 7.26 -33.61
N TYR A 299 -29.55 7.66 -32.34
CA TYR A 299 -28.39 7.32 -31.51
C TYR A 299 -28.52 5.92 -30.89
N TYR A 300 -27.40 5.18 -30.83
CA TYR A 300 -27.26 3.91 -30.13
C TYR A 300 -25.93 3.85 -29.35
N ASN A 301 -25.85 2.93 -28.39
CA ASN A 301 -24.64 2.69 -27.58
C ASN A 301 -24.55 1.23 -27.12
N PHE A 302 -23.33 0.70 -27.08
CA PHE A 302 -22.93 -0.53 -26.40
C PHE A 302 -21.87 -0.20 -25.35
N THR A 303 -22.18 -0.32 -24.06
CA THR A 303 -21.20 -0.15 -22.97
C THR A 303 -20.61 -1.49 -22.54
N GLY A 304 -19.45 -1.47 -21.88
CA GLY A 304 -18.82 -2.67 -21.30
C GLY A 304 -18.49 -3.72 -22.36
N VAL A 305 -17.81 -3.29 -23.43
CA VAL A 305 -17.32 -4.15 -24.51
C VAL A 305 -15.83 -4.34 -24.32
N SER A 306 -15.35 -5.58 -24.22
CA SER A 306 -13.92 -5.85 -24.10
C SER A 306 -13.13 -5.29 -25.30
N PRO A 307 -11.88 -4.85 -25.14
CA PRO A 307 -11.05 -4.44 -26.26
C PRO A 307 -10.88 -5.56 -27.31
N GLY A 308 -10.96 -5.20 -28.59
CA GLY A 308 -10.95 -6.16 -29.70
C GLY A 308 -11.63 -5.63 -30.97
N SER A 309 -11.66 -6.47 -32.01
CA SER A 309 -12.27 -6.15 -33.31
C SER A 309 -13.68 -6.70 -33.42
N TYR A 310 -14.61 -5.85 -33.87
CA TYR A 310 -16.04 -6.16 -34.01
C TYR A 310 -16.60 -5.62 -35.33
N SER A 311 -17.80 -6.08 -35.70
CA SER A 311 -18.65 -5.42 -36.70
C SER A 311 -19.92 -4.91 -36.02
N VAL A 312 -20.31 -3.67 -36.31
CA VAL A 312 -21.63 -3.16 -35.97
C VAL A 312 -22.53 -3.32 -37.20
N ASN A 313 -23.65 -4.01 -37.05
CA ASN A 313 -24.54 -4.36 -38.16
C ASN A 313 -25.92 -3.74 -37.88
N ALA A 314 -26.39 -2.90 -38.80
CA ALA A 314 -27.63 -2.17 -38.70
C ALA A 314 -28.67 -2.71 -39.69
N SER A 315 -29.85 -3.08 -39.18
CA SER A 315 -30.97 -3.55 -40.00
C SER A 315 -32.29 -2.92 -39.56
N LYS A 316 -33.14 -2.58 -40.54
CA LYS A 316 -34.50 -2.09 -40.32
C LYS A 316 -35.34 -2.39 -41.56
N PRO A 317 -36.58 -2.90 -41.42
CA PRO A 317 -37.48 -3.06 -42.56
C PRO A 317 -37.65 -1.75 -43.34
N ARG A 318 -37.74 -1.86 -44.66
CA ARG A 318 -37.76 -0.76 -45.65
C ARG A 318 -36.42 -0.05 -45.85
N PHE A 319 -35.33 -0.49 -45.23
CA PHE A 319 -34.00 0.06 -45.45
C PHE A 319 -33.05 -1.00 -45.99
N TRP A 320 -32.13 -0.57 -46.85
CA TRP A 320 -30.92 -1.34 -47.10
C TRP A 320 -30.08 -1.33 -45.83
N GLY A 321 -29.77 -2.53 -45.32
CA GLY A 321 -28.92 -2.72 -44.15
C GLY A 321 -27.48 -2.23 -44.42
N ASN A 322 -26.74 -1.95 -43.36
CA ASN A 322 -25.36 -1.49 -43.45
C ASN A 322 -24.54 -2.07 -42.29
N SER A 323 -23.24 -2.21 -42.47
CA SER A 323 -22.33 -2.63 -41.40
C SER A 323 -21.00 -1.88 -41.46
N THR A 324 -20.35 -1.75 -40.30
CA THR A 324 -19.04 -1.13 -40.21
C THR A 324 -18.16 -1.86 -39.21
N ALA A 325 -16.91 -2.10 -39.59
CA ALA A 325 -15.90 -2.66 -38.70
C ALA A 325 -15.46 -1.61 -37.68
N VAL A 326 -15.25 -2.03 -36.44
CA VAL A 326 -14.78 -1.17 -35.35
C VAL A 326 -13.75 -1.91 -34.51
N THR A 327 -12.77 -1.17 -34.01
CA THR A 327 -11.84 -1.65 -32.98
C THR A 327 -12.17 -0.95 -31.68
N VAL A 328 -12.49 -1.71 -30.64
CA VAL A 328 -12.62 -1.20 -29.28
C VAL A 328 -11.23 -1.21 -28.65
N THR A 329 -10.78 -0.04 -28.22
CA THR A 329 -9.56 0.13 -27.43
C THR A 329 -9.89 0.25 -25.95
N ASP A 330 -8.89 0.01 -25.10
CA ASP A 330 -9.02 -0.03 -23.65
C ASP A 330 -9.64 1.27 -23.07
N GLY A 331 -10.71 1.11 -22.29
CA GLY A 331 -11.46 2.20 -21.66
C GLY A 331 -12.15 3.22 -22.59
N ALA A 332 -11.97 3.11 -23.91
CA ALA A 332 -12.33 4.15 -24.86
C ALA A 332 -13.76 4.01 -25.42
N THR A 333 -14.31 5.12 -25.93
CA THR A 333 -15.55 5.14 -26.72
C THR A 333 -15.22 5.22 -28.21
N THR A 334 -15.47 4.14 -28.94
CA THR A 334 -15.32 4.12 -30.41
C THR A 334 -16.58 4.66 -31.07
N THR A 335 -16.45 5.62 -32.00
CA THR A 335 -17.60 6.17 -32.74
C THR A 335 -17.85 5.39 -34.02
N ALA A 336 -19.10 4.97 -34.24
CA ALA A 336 -19.53 4.18 -35.39
C ALA A 336 -20.82 4.75 -36.00
N ASN A 337 -20.69 5.82 -36.78
CA ASN A 337 -21.82 6.40 -37.50
C ASN A 337 -22.11 5.62 -38.78
N MET A 338 -23.40 5.43 -39.09
CA MET A 338 -23.85 4.76 -40.30
C MET A 338 -24.95 5.57 -40.99
N MET A 339 -25.06 5.41 -42.30
CA MET A 339 -26.23 5.86 -43.06
C MET A 339 -26.94 4.65 -43.63
N LEU A 340 -28.29 4.65 -43.58
CA LEU A 340 -29.12 3.64 -44.23
C LEU A 340 -29.87 4.28 -45.40
N TRP A 341 -29.94 3.54 -46.50
CA TRP A 341 -30.65 3.95 -47.70
C TRP A 341 -32.08 3.43 -47.65
N LEU A 342 -33.07 4.29 -47.94
CA LEU A 342 -34.49 3.89 -47.94
C LEU A 342 -34.79 3.06 -49.20
N LYS A 343 -35.30 1.83 -49.04
CA LYS A 343 -35.62 0.97 -50.19
C LYS A 343 -36.65 1.66 -51.09
N GLY A 344 -36.27 1.83 -52.36
CA GLY A 344 -37.07 2.51 -53.38
C GLY A 344 -36.75 3.98 -53.62
N ASP A 345 -36.00 4.66 -52.74
CA ASP A 345 -35.55 6.06 -52.94
C ASP A 345 -34.29 6.09 -53.82
N LEU A 346 -34.41 5.75 -55.10
CA LEU A 346 -33.29 5.58 -56.04
C LEU A 346 -32.67 6.92 -56.49
N ASN A 347 -33.40 8.02 -56.30
CA ASN A 347 -32.93 9.37 -56.58
C ASN A 347 -32.41 10.13 -55.33
N ASN A 348 -32.60 9.57 -54.12
CA ASN A 348 -32.14 10.10 -52.82
C ASN A 348 -32.82 11.42 -52.40
N ASN A 349 -34.09 11.63 -52.77
CA ASN A 349 -34.89 12.80 -52.36
C ASN A 349 -35.69 12.59 -51.05
N GLY A 350 -35.69 11.37 -50.50
CA GLY A 350 -36.44 10.99 -49.30
C GLY A 350 -37.88 10.51 -49.55
N LEU A 351 -38.32 10.43 -50.80
CA LEU A 351 -39.67 10.01 -51.21
C LEU A 351 -39.62 8.69 -51.99
N ALA A 352 -39.45 7.58 -51.30
CA ALA A 352 -39.29 6.28 -51.94
C ALA A 352 -40.45 5.88 -52.88
N ALA A 353 -40.06 5.36 -54.04
CA ALA A 353 -40.93 4.91 -55.12
C ALA A 353 -41.76 6.03 -55.77
N ASP A 354 -41.23 7.26 -55.81
CA ASP A 354 -41.86 8.35 -56.54
C ASP A 354 -41.68 8.24 -58.08
N ALA A 355 -42.19 9.24 -58.81
CA ALA A 355 -42.07 9.29 -60.26
C ALA A 355 -40.61 9.42 -60.76
N GLY A 356 -39.72 10.03 -59.96
CA GLY A 356 -38.29 10.14 -60.25
C GLY A 356 -37.57 8.80 -60.04
N ASP A 357 -37.93 8.05 -59.00
CA ASP A 357 -37.43 6.69 -58.75
C ASP A 357 -37.86 5.71 -59.84
N LEU A 358 -39.13 5.77 -60.24
CA LEU A 358 -39.66 4.96 -61.34
C LEU A 358 -38.98 5.29 -62.67
N ALA A 359 -38.67 6.57 -62.93
CA ALA A 359 -37.91 6.98 -64.10
C ALA A 359 -36.47 6.45 -64.06
N LYS A 360 -35.79 6.56 -62.90
CA LYS A 360 -34.44 6.04 -62.70
C LYS A 360 -34.34 4.54 -62.97
N ILE A 361 -35.20 3.73 -62.35
CA ILE A 361 -35.12 2.28 -62.56
C ILE A 361 -35.48 1.90 -63.99
N LYS A 362 -36.48 2.56 -64.60
CA LYS A 362 -36.84 2.33 -66.01
C LYS A 362 -35.66 2.59 -66.95
N ASP A 363 -34.92 3.68 -66.73
CA ASP A 363 -33.76 4.02 -67.55
C ASP A 363 -32.59 3.06 -67.31
N ALA A 364 -32.45 2.51 -66.10
CA ALA A 364 -31.48 1.44 -65.80
C ALA A 364 -31.86 0.11 -66.48
N SER A 365 -33.13 -0.32 -66.40
CA SER A 365 -33.65 -1.56 -67.01
C SER A 365 -33.52 -1.61 -68.54
N VAL A 366 -33.41 -0.45 -69.20
CA VAL A 366 -33.16 -0.35 -70.65
C VAL A 366 -31.72 0.06 -71.00
N GLY A 367 -30.81 0.06 -70.02
CA GLY A 367 -29.38 0.30 -70.22
C GLY A 367 -28.97 1.74 -70.54
N LYS A 368 -29.83 2.75 -70.30
CA LYS A 368 -29.46 4.17 -70.46
C LYS A 368 -28.57 4.68 -69.33
N ILE A 369 -28.70 4.12 -68.13
CA ILE A 369 -27.82 4.36 -67.00
C ILE A 369 -27.32 3.04 -66.44
N SER A 370 -26.12 3.02 -65.86
CA SER A 370 -25.62 1.85 -65.14
C SER A 370 -26.47 1.59 -63.90
N PRO A 371 -26.97 0.36 -63.67
CA PRO A 371 -27.69 0.02 -62.46
C PRO A 371 -26.75 0.02 -61.23
N ASP A 372 -27.30 0.43 -60.09
CA ASP A 372 -26.65 0.38 -58.77
C ASP A 372 -27.21 -0.82 -57.99
N TRP A 373 -26.45 -1.41 -57.08
CA TRP A 373 -26.89 -2.54 -56.24
C TRP A 373 -28.20 -2.27 -55.50
N LYS A 374 -28.52 -1.01 -55.18
CA LYS A 374 -29.79 -0.60 -54.55
C LYS A 374 -31.03 -0.80 -55.44
N TYR A 375 -30.84 -1.10 -56.73
CA TYR A 375 -31.89 -1.21 -57.73
C TYR A 375 -32.40 -2.66 -57.85
N ASP A 376 -31.69 -3.63 -57.27
CA ASP A 376 -32.18 -4.98 -57.00
C ASP A 376 -33.21 -4.90 -55.86
N LEU A 377 -34.45 -4.56 -56.21
CA LEU A 377 -35.54 -4.45 -55.26
C LEU A 377 -36.11 -5.82 -54.91
N ASN A 378 -35.91 -6.83 -55.76
CA ASN A 378 -36.46 -8.17 -55.58
C ASN A 378 -35.48 -9.18 -54.93
N ASP A 379 -34.25 -8.75 -54.67
CA ASP A 379 -33.17 -9.47 -53.99
C ASP A 379 -32.72 -10.74 -54.78
N ASN A 380 -32.72 -10.69 -56.13
CA ASN A 380 -32.34 -11.82 -57.00
C ASN A 380 -30.89 -11.79 -57.53
N GLY A 381 -30.14 -10.70 -57.28
CA GLY A 381 -28.77 -10.50 -57.73
C GLY A 381 -28.62 -9.91 -59.14
N ILE A 382 -29.72 -9.55 -59.83
CA ILE A 382 -29.73 -8.96 -61.18
C ILE A 382 -30.31 -7.55 -61.10
N PHE A 383 -29.43 -6.55 -61.06
CA PHE A 383 -29.80 -5.19 -60.69
C PHE A 383 -30.65 -4.49 -61.77
N ALA A 384 -31.79 -3.94 -61.37
CA ALA A 384 -32.73 -3.20 -62.22
C ALA A 384 -33.36 -4.05 -63.33
N ASP A 385 -33.63 -5.33 -63.06
CA ASP A 385 -34.27 -6.22 -64.04
C ASP A 385 -35.78 -5.90 -64.25
N ALA A 386 -36.45 -6.70 -65.07
CA ALA A 386 -37.89 -6.55 -65.30
C ALA A 386 -38.75 -6.81 -64.04
N GLY A 387 -38.26 -7.65 -63.12
CA GLY A 387 -38.88 -7.91 -61.81
C GLY A 387 -38.73 -6.73 -60.87
N ASP A 388 -37.57 -6.08 -60.83
CA ASP A 388 -37.35 -4.86 -60.05
C ASP A 388 -38.22 -3.71 -60.55
N LEU A 389 -38.25 -3.50 -61.88
CA LEU A 389 -39.10 -2.48 -62.49
C LEU A 389 -40.59 -2.74 -62.19
N ALA A 390 -41.04 -4.00 -62.20
CA ALA A 390 -42.39 -4.36 -61.79
C ALA A 390 -42.65 -4.07 -60.31
N LYS A 391 -41.71 -4.43 -59.42
CA LYS A 391 -41.80 -4.18 -57.97
C LYS A 391 -41.82 -2.68 -57.66
N MET A 392 -40.99 -1.87 -58.34
CA MET A 392 -41.03 -0.42 -58.25
C MET A 392 -42.36 0.16 -58.74
N LYS A 393 -42.86 -0.30 -59.90
CA LYS A 393 -44.14 0.16 -60.45
C LYS A 393 -45.28 -0.08 -59.48
N ASP A 394 -45.36 -1.28 -58.88
CA ASP A 394 -46.41 -1.61 -57.92
C ASP A 394 -46.24 -0.85 -56.59
N ALA A 395 -45.02 -0.56 -56.16
CA ALA A 395 -44.75 0.33 -55.03
C ALA A 395 -45.18 1.78 -55.30
N SER A 396 -44.89 2.32 -56.50
CA SER A 396 -45.21 3.70 -56.89
C SER A 396 -46.71 4.00 -56.98
N VAL A 397 -47.54 2.97 -57.13
CA VAL A 397 -49.01 3.07 -57.08
C VAL A 397 -49.60 2.59 -55.76
N GLY A 398 -48.75 2.36 -54.74
CA GLY A 398 -49.15 2.01 -53.38
C GLY A 398 -49.70 0.60 -53.17
N LYS A 399 -49.53 -0.33 -54.13
CA LYS A 399 -49.98 -1.73 -53.95
C LYS A 399 -49.15 -2.51 -52.95
N ILE A 400 -47.85 -2.19 -52.84
CA ILE A 400 -46.89 -2.86 -51.96
C ILE A 400 -46.01 -1.85 -51.24
N PHE A 401 -45.43 -2.27 -50.12
CA PHE A 401 -44.31 -1.57 -49.49
C PHE A 401 -43.02 -2.35 -49.76
N LEU A 402 -41.95 -1.63 -50.11
CA LEU A 402 -40.61 -2.21 -50.24
C LEU A 402 -40.03 -2.41 -48.84
N THR A 403 -39.77 -3.66 -48.45
CA THR A 403 -39.34 -4.08 -47.10
C THR A 403 -37.91 -4.58 -47.07
#